data_AF-A0A165MLM1-F1
#
_entry.id   AF-A0A165MLM1-F1
#
_cell.length_a   1.000
_cell.length_b   1.000
_cell.length_c   1.000
_cell.angle_alpha   90.00
_cell.angle_beta   90.00
_cell.angle_gamma   90.00
#
_symmetry.space_group_name_H-M   'P 1'
#
loop_
_entity.id
_entity.type
_entity.pdbx_description
1 polymer ?
#
loop_
_entity_poly.entity_id
_entity_poly.type
_entity_poly.pdbx_seq_one_letter_code
_entity_poly.pdbx_strand_id
1 'polypeptide(L)'
;MSFSRARVFWLSLLGVTTLVLFFGLFFGLNYLEIVRHGWPVTRCRVLDARVDQRYCCELACSNCASAPQGAPSCATITSRIARQFSPSACAANSSVCPASATGTCDNGYTCCGQCCSTCQSCSTSCSSDANGVSTCTQSCTTSECNCTCCSSTAHLSCSYSCPTCYNDVLDISYMTYRGQTVNTTYHEDFGKDTDKSTLFLQQHAKGSVSACYYNPSNLNEIAYDVKFTTWK
;
A
#
# COMPACT_ATOMS: atom_id res chain seq x y z
N MET A 1 -10.76 61.97 -26.84
CA MET A 1 -9.37 61.75 -26.39
C MET A 1 -8.75 60.64 -27.25
N SER A 2 -7.86 60.99 -28.18
CA SER A 2 -7.20 60.02 -29.06
C SER A 2 -5.95 59.49 -28.36
N PHE A 3 -6.00 58.26 -27.86
CA PHE A 3 -4.81 57.58 -27.35
C PHE A 3 -3.90 57.24 -28.54
N SER A 4 -2.69 57.77 -28.56
CA SER A 4 -1.73 57.46 -29.63
C SER A 4 -1.42 55.96 -29.62
N ARG A 5 -1.46 55.31 -30.80
CA ARG A 5 -1.15 53.89 -30.97
C ARG A 5 0.19 53.47 -30.33
N ALA A 6 1.15 54.40 -30.28
CA ALA A 6 2.44 54.21 -29.61
C ALA A 6 2.32 53.99 -28.09
N ARG A 7 1.40 54.69 -27.40
CA ARG A 7 1.19 54.51 -25.95
C ARG A 7 0.56 53.16 -25.62
N VAL A 8 -0.35 52.69 -26.46
CA VAL A 8 -1.00 51.37 -26.26
C VAL A 8 0.01 50.24 -26.40
N PHE A 9 0.90 50.32 -27.40
CA PHE A 9 1.95 49.31 -27.60
C PHE A 9 2.94 49.23 -26.43
N TRP A 10 3.40 50.38 -25.92
CA TRP A 10 4.31 50.44 -24.78
C TRP A 10 3.68 49.90 -23.49
N LEU A 11 2.40 50.18 -23.24
CA LEU A 11 1.69 49.66 -22.07
C LEU A 11 1.53 48.13 -22.13
N SER A 12 1.24 47.57 -23.31
CA SER A 12 1.18 46.12 -23.50
C SER A 12 2.53 45.44 -23.27
N LEU A 13 3.61 46.03 -23.79
CA LEU A 13 4.97 45.49 -23.61
C LEU A 13 5.40 45.51 -22.13
N LEU A 14 5.07 46.59 -21.41
CA LEU A 14 5.33 46.71 -19.98
C LEU A 14 4.49 45.72 -19.15
N GLY A 15 3.24 45.50 -19.54
CA GLY A 15 2.36 44.51 -18.93
C GLY A 15 2.89 43.08 -19.08
N VAL A 16 3.37 42.71 -20.26
CA VAL A 16 3.92 41.36 -20.50
C VAL A 16 5.21 41.14 -19.71
N THR A 17 6.11 42.12 -19.68
CA THR A 17 7.38 41.98 -18.95
C THR A 17 7.18 41.92 -17.43
N THR A 18 6.26 42.71 -16.88
CA THR A 18 5.90 42.64 -15.46
C THR A 18 5.20 41.34 -15.10
N LEU A 19 4.35 40.79 -15.98
CA LEU A 19 3.71 39.49 -15.77
C LEU A 19 4.73 38.34 -15.71
N VAL A 20 5.71 38.32 -16.62
CA VAL A 20 6.78 37.32 -16.63
C VAL A 20 7.65 37.44 -15.38
N LEU A 21 7.99 38.66 -14.94
CA LEU A 21 8.71 38.89 -13.69
C LEU A 21 7.90 38.42 -12.47
N PHE A 22 6.60 38.75 -12.41
CA PHE A 22 5.73 38.35 -11.31
C PHE A 22 5.66 36.83 -11.19
N PHE A 23 5.38 36.13 -12.30
CA PHE A 23 5.34 34.67 -12.31
C PHE A 23 6.71 34.04 -12.02
N GLY A 24 7.78 34.57 -12.61
CA GLY A 24 9.14 34.08 -12.34
C GLY A 24 9.55 34.22 -10.88
N LEU A 25 9.14 35.30 -10.22
CA LEU A 25 9.52 35.59 -8.83
C LEU A 25 8.62 34.84 -7.83
N PHE A 26 7.29 34.79 -8.07
CA PHE A 26 6.37 34.02 -7.23
C PHE A 26 6.59 32.52 -7.34
N PHE A 27 6.75 31.98 -8.56
CA PHE A 27 7.00 30.56 -8.72
C PHE A 27 8.46 30.20 -8.44
N GLY A 28 9.43 31.05 -8.77
CA GLY A 28 10.85 30.80 -8.51
C GLY A 28 11.20 30.78 -7.02
N LEU A 29 10.66 31.72 -6.22
CA LEU A 29 10.92 31.77 -4.77
C LEU A 29 10.17 30.68 -4.00
N ASN A 30 8.93 30.36 -4.40
CA ASN A 30 8.14 29.31 -3.74
C ASN A 30 8.43 27.90 -4.28
N TYR A 31 9.25 27.74 -5.33
CA TYR A 31 9.60 26.42 -5.88
C TYR A 31 10.25 25.52 -4.81
N LEU A 32 11.13 26.10 -3.98
CA LEU A 32 11.75 25.39 -2.86
C LEU A 32 10.73 24.99 -1.78
N GLU A 33 9.68 25.78 -1.56
CA GLU A 33 8.62 25.51 -0.59
C GLU A 33 7.67 24.39 -1.07
N ILE A 34 7.35 24.34 -2.36
CA ILE A 34 6.53 23.26 -2.95
C ILE A 34 7.26 21.90 -2.86
N VAL A 35 8.59 21.91 -2.94
CA VAL A 35 9.42 20.71 -2.69
C VAL A 35 9.38 20.29 -1.21
N ARG A 36 9.11 21.19 -0.25
CA ARG A 36 9.09 20.87 1.20
C ARG A 36 7.97 19.92 1.63
N HIS A 37 6.87 19.85 0.87
CA HIS A 37 5.77 18.93 1.16
C HIS A 37 5.92 17.56 0.48
N GLY A 38 6.89 17.42 -0.44
CA GLY A 38 7.27 16.15 -1.04
C GLY A 38 8.45 15.52 -0.33
N TRP A 39 8.65 14.22 -0.54
CA TRP A 39 9.89 13.55 -0.12
C TRP A 39 11.00 13.99 -1.07
N PRO A 40 12.07 14.70 -0.62
CA PRO A 40 13.10 15.17 -1.54
C PRO A 40 13.93 14.01 -2.08
N VAL A 41 14.31 14.11 -3.36
CA VAL A 41 15.22 13.15 -3.99
C VAL A 41 16.66 13.36 -3.48
N THR A 42 17.35 12.26 -3.21
CA THR A 42 18.77 12.22 -2.84
C THR A 42 19.43 10.97 -3.41
N ARG A 43 20.74 10.83 -3.21
CA ARG A 43 21.51 9.63 -3.56
C ARG A 43 21.65 8.75 -2.34
N CYS A 44 21.01 7.57 -2.38
CA CYS A 44 21.16 6.55 -1.37
C CYS A 44 22.29 5.60 -1.77
N ARG A 45 23.23 5.39 -0.86
CA ARG A 45 24.27 4.37 -0.96
C ARG A 45 23.88 3.20 -0.08
N VAL A 46 23.83 2.00 -0.66
CA VAL A 46 23.60 0.77 0.09
C VAL A 46 24.88 0.39 0.83
N LEU A 47 24.84 0.41 2.15
CA LEU A 47 25.93 -0.02 3.04
C LEU A 47 25.92 -1.53 3.22
N ASP A 48 24.74 -2.12 3.34
CA ASP A 48 24.52 -3.55 3.45
C ASP A 48 23.17 -3.94 2.87
N ALA A 49 23.06 -5.17 2.38
CA ALA A 49 21.85 -5.70 1.76
C ALA A 49 21.70 -7.16 2.16
N ARG A 50 20.55 -7.52 2.72
CA ARG A 50 20.26 -8.88 3.17
C ARG A 50 18.79 -9.23 2.92
N VAL A 51 18.53 -10.53 2.81
CA VAL A 51 17.17 -11.09 2.78
C VAL A 51 16.83 -11.64 4.15
N ASP A 52 15.78 -11.10 4.77
CA ASP A 52 15.20 -11.68 5.97
C ASP A 52 14.05 -12.60 5.55
N GLN A 53 14.20 -13.89 5.86
CA GLN A 53 13.17 -14.89 5.59
C GLN A 53 12.31 -15.12 6.83
N ARG A 54 10.99 -15.19 6.65
CA ARG A 54 10.04 -15.48 7.73
C ARG A 54 8.95 -16.43 7.25
N TYR A 55 8.34 -17.18 8.16
CA TYR A 55 7.12 -17.92 7.83
C TYR A 55 5.92 -16.98 7.85
N CYS A 56 5.20 -16.90 6.74
CA CYS A 56 3.96 -16.11 6.62
C CYS A 56 2.77 -17.06 6.54
N CYS A 57 2.11 -17.27 7.68
CA CYS A 57 1.00 -18.20 7.78
C CYS A 57 -0.29 -17.59 7.24
N GLU A 58 -0.95 -18.32 6.35
CA GLU A 58 -2.28 -18.04 5.84
C GLU A 58 -3.25 -19.13 6.29
N LEU A 59 -4.50 -18.74 6.49
CA LEU A 59 -5.61 -19.61 6.86
C LEU A 59 -6.62 -19.62 5.73
N ALA A 60 -6.99 -20.81 5.29
CA ALA A 60 -8.10 -21.02 4.37
C ALA A 60 -9.17 -21.85 5.07
N CYS A 61 -10.33 -21.24 5.23
CA CYS A 61 -11.50 -21.78 5.90
C CYS A 61 -12.66 -21.78 4.90
N SER A 62 -12.83 -22.86 4.15
CA SER A 62 -13.79 -22.90 3.03
C SER A 62 -15.15 -23.49 3.39
N ASN A 63 -15.22 -24.31 4.43
CA ASN A 63 -16.41 -25.10 4.76
C ASN A 63 -16.74 -24.95 6.23
N CYS A 64 -18.03 -24.91 6.60
CA CYS A 64 -18.53 -24.93 7.98
C CYS A 64 -18.34 -26.26 8.70
N ALA A 65 -17.33 -27.03 8.30
CA ALA A 65 -17.00 -28.30 8.89
C ALA A 65 -16.34 -28.08 10.24
N SER A 66 -16.74 -28.89 11.22
CA SER A 66 -16.06 -28.94 12.51
C SER A 66 -14.66 -29.53 12.34
N ALA A 67 -13.70 -29.04 13.11
CA ALA A 67 -12.35 -29.58 13.12
C ALA A 67 -12.32 -31.05 13.58
N PRO A 68 -11.38 -31.86 13.06
CA PRO A 68 -11.17 -33.21 13.55
C PRO A 68 -10.75 -33.20 15.03
N GLN A 69 -11.19 -34.22 15.77
CA GLN A 69 -10.92 -34.32 17.20
C GLN A 69 -9.42 -34.36 17.48
N GLY A 70 -8.94 -33.45 18.34
CA GLY A 70 -7.52 -33.33 18.68
C GLY A 70 -6.69 -32.42 17.75
N ALA A 71 -7.32 -31.75 16.79
CA ALA A 71 -6.62 -30.73 15.98
C ALA A 71 -6.11 -29.56 16.85
N PRO A 72 -4.90 -29.05 16.61
CA PRO A 72 -4.39 -27.89 17.33
C PRO A 72 -5.13 -26.62 16.90
N SER A 73 -5.25 -25.64 17.80
CA SER A 73 -5.81 -24.32 17.45
C SER A 73 -4.98 -23.62 16.37
N CYS A 74 -5.66 -23.04 15.38
CA CYS A 74 -5.07 -22.28 14.28
C CYS A 74 -4.21 -21.13 14.80
N ALA A 75 -4.69 -20.39 15.81
CA ALA A 75 -3.93 -19.31 16.44
C ALA A 75 -2.65 -19.84 17.12
N THR A 76 -2.73 -20.99 17.78
CA THR A 76 -1.57 -21.60 18.45
C THR A 76 -0.54 -22.08 17.46
N ILE A 77 -0.94 -22.83 16.42
CA ILE A 77 0.03 -23.40 15.48
C ILE A 77 0.69 -22.35 14.60
N THR A 78 -0.07 -21.36 14.11
CA THR A 78 0.48 -20.28 13.28
C THR A 78 1.41 -19.37 14.07
N SER A 79 1.04 -18.97 15.29
CA SER A 79 1.92 -18.17 16.15
C SER A 79 3.18 -18.93 16.57
N ARG A 80 3.07 -20.24 16.80
CA ARG A 80 4.22 -21.10 17.09
C ARG A 80 5.18 -21.14 15.90
N ILE A 81 4.68 -21.42 14.70
CA ILE A 81 5.50 -21.47 13.47
C ILE A 81 6.17 -20.11 13.24
N ALA A 82 5.42 -19.01 13.33
CA ALA A 82 5.93 -17.67 13.06
C ALA A 82 6.96 -17.17 14.09
N ARG A 83 6.89 -17.62 15.35
CA ARG A 83 7.77 -17.12 16.43
C ARG A 83 8.93 -18.04 16.79
N GLN A 84 8.75 -19.36 16.67
CA GLN A 84 9.76 -20.34 17.13
C GLN A 84 10.66 -20.84 16.01
N PHE A 85 10.29 -20.62 14.75
CA PHE A 85 10.99 -21.17 13.60
C PHE A 85 11.39 -20.06 12.64
N SER A 86 12.57 -20.18 12.04
CA SER A 86 13.00 -19.33 10.93
C SER A 86 13.31 -20.18 9.69
N PRO A 87 12.86 -19.77 8.50
CA PRO A 87 13.17 -20.50 7.26
C PRO A 87 14.69 -20.63 7.02
N SER A 88 15.47 -19.60 7.36
CA SER A 88 16.92 -19.63 7.20
C SER A 88 17.61 -20.65 8.12
N ALA A 89 17.17 -20.78 9.38
CA ALA A 89 17.70 -21.81 10.28
C ALA A 89 17.25 -23.22 9.86
N CYS A 90 16.00 -23.35 9.41
CA CYS A 90 15.46 -24.59 8.86
C CYS A 90 16.21 -25.06 7.60
N ALA A 91 16.59 -24.12 6.71
CA ALA A 91 17.42 -24.42 5.54
C ALA A 91 18.84 -24.89 5.92
N ALA A 92 19.39 -24.36 7.02
CA ALA A 92 20.71 -24.78 7.53
C ALA A 92 20.66 -26.11 8.29
N ASN A 93 19.58 -26.39 9.03
CA ASN A 93 19.39 -27.62 9.77
C ASN A 93 17.90 -28.02 9.79
N SER A 94 17.59 -29.12 9.11
CA SER A 94 16.21 -29.62 9.00
C SER A 94 15.58 -30.02 10.35
N SER A 95 16.40 -30.28 11.37
CA SER A 95 15.93 -30.66 12.71
C SER A 95 15.29 -29.49 13.47
N VAL A 96 15.57 -28.25 13.07
CA VAL A 96 14.96 -27.05 13.66
C VAL A 96 13.81 -26.52 12.81
N CYS A 97 13.27 -27.31 11.90
CA CYS A 97 12.08 -26.97 11.11
C CYS A 97 10.79 -27.33 11.86
N PRO A 98 9.66 -26.65 11.55
CA PRO A 98 8.37 -27.12 12.01
C PRO A 98 8.06 -28.49 11.40
N ALA A 99 7.48 -29.40 12.19
CA ALA A 99 7.14 -30.75 11.74
C ALA A 99 6.20 -30.75 10.52
N SER A 100 5.32 -29.75 10.41
CA SER A 100 4.59 -29.45 9.19
C SER A 100 4.27 -27.96 9.08
N ALA A 101 4.60 -27.37 7.94
CA ALA A 101 4.26 -25.99 7.59
C ALA A 101 2.84 -25.85 6.99
N THR A 102 2.18 -26.97 6.70
CA THR A 102 0.81 -27.03 6.20
C THR A 102 -0.01 -28.05 6.98
N GLY A 103 -1.30 -27.85 7.14
CA GLY A 103 -2.14 -28.82 7.83
C GLY A 103 -3.53 -28.30 8.17
N THR A 104 -4.26 -29.07 8.96
CA THR A 104 -5.58 -28.71 9.47
C THR A 104 -5.48 -28.23 10.91
N CYS A 105 -6.26 -27.22 11.27
CA CYS A 105 -6.32 -26.64 12.61
C CYS A 105 -7.76 -26.32 13.01
N ASP A 106 -7.98 -26.27 14.32
CA ASP A 106 -9.26 -25.93 14.98
C ASP A 106 -9.32 -24.44 15.35
N ASN A 107 -10.50 -23.93 15.70
CA ASN A 107 -10.72 -22.56 16.13
C ASN A 107 -10.32 -21.49 15.10
N GLY A 108 -10.50 -21.79 13.81
CA GLY A 108 -10.41 -20.76 12.78
C GLY A 108 -11.68 -19.90 12.71
N TYR A 109 -11.53 -18.61 12.43
CA TYR A 109 -12.67 -17.71 12.26
C TYR A 109 -13.08 -17.67 10.78
N THR A 110 -14.30 -18.13 10.46
CA THR A 110 -14.94 -17.84 9.18
C THR A 110 -16.44 -17.66 9.34
N CYS A 111 -17.01 -16.85 8.47
CA CYS A 111 -18.44 -16.63 8.41
C CYS A 111 -19.07 -17.75 7.59
N CYS A 112 -19.89 -18.55 8.25
CA CYS A 112 -20.60 -19.68 7.66
C CYS A 112 -21.83 -19.28 6.86
N GLY A 113 -22.23 -18.02 7.01
CA GLY A 113 -23.36 -17.40 6.32
C GLY A 113 -23.25 -15.90 6.49
N GLN A 114 -23.47 -15.18 5.40
CA GLN A 114 -23.63 -13.73 5.42
C GLN A 114 -25.12 -13.42 5.35
N CYS A 115 -25.62 -12.71 6.35
CA CYS A 115 -26.96 -12.15 6.32
C CYS A 115 -26.83 -10.69 5.95
N CYS A 116 -27.35 -10.36 4.77
CA CYS A 116 -27.33 -9.04 4.21
C CYS A 116 -28.69 -8.36 4.37
N SER A 117 -28.70 -7.14 4.89
CA SER A 117 -29.87 -6.26 4.78
C SER A 117 -30.01 -5.79 3.34
N THR A 118 -31.22 -5.86 2.80
CA THR A 118 -31.55 -5.31 1.48
C THR A 118 -31.91 -3.84 1.59
N CYS A 119 -31.21 -2.98 0.85
CA CYS A 119 -31.61 -1.61 0.63
C CYS A 119 -32.26 -1.47 -0.75
N GLN A 120 -33.31 -0.66 -0.82
CA GLN A 120 -34.03 -0.38 -2.05
C GLN A 120 -33.77 1.07 -2.46
N SER A 121 -33.24 1.27 -3.65
CA SER A 121 -33.09 2.58 -4.29
C SER A 121 -34.13 2.71 -5.40
N CYS A 122 -35.04 3.66 -5.27
CA CYS A 122 -36.05 3.95 -6.30
C CYS A 122 -35.73 5.25 -7.01
N SER A 123 -35.74 5.22 -8.34
CA SER A 123 -35.69 6.40 -9.21
C SER A 123 -37.02 6.57 -9.93
N THR A 124 -37.61 7.76 -9.86
CA THR A 124 -38.80 8.11 -10.62
C THR A 124 -38.41 9.03 -11.75
N SER A 125 -38.67 8.62 -12.99
CA SER A 125 -38.49 9.45 -14.18
C SER A 125 -39.85 9.84 -14.75
N CYS A 126 -40.06 11.13 -14.96
CA CYS A 126 -41.30 11.66 -15.52
C CYS A 126 -41.01 12.28 -16.89
N SER A 127 -41.81 11.91 -17.89
CA SER A 127 -41.79 12.48 -19.22
C SER A 127 -43.15 13.09 -19.52
N SER A 128 -43.16 14.34 -19.98
CA SER A 128 -44.36 15.02 -20.46
C SER A 128 -44.37 15.06 -21.98
N ASP A 129 -45.52 14.74 -22.57
CA ASP A 129 -45.75 14.88 -24.00
C ASP A 129 -46.11 16.33 -24.38
N ALA A 130 -46.19 16.60 -25.69
CA ALA A 130 -46.48 17.92 -26.24
C ALA A 130 -47.89 18.45 -25.89
N ASN A 131 -48.77 17.60 -25.35
CA ASN A 131 -50.12 17.95 -24.92
C ASN A 131 -50.21 18.20 -23.40
N GLY A 132 -49.07 18.17 -22.69
CA GLY A 132 -49.01 18.42 -21.26
C GLY A 132 -49.36 17.19 -20.39
N VAL A 133 -49.51 16.01 -20.99
CA VAL A 133 -49.74 14.77 -20.23
C VAL A 133 -48.40 14.26 -19.73
N SER A 134 -48.24 14.23 -18.41
CA SER A 134 -47.04 13.70 -17.75
C SER A 134 -47.25 12.23 -17.38
N THR A 135 -46.37 11.37 -17.88
CA THR A 135 -46.27 9.97 -17.48
C THR A 135 -45.00 9.79 -16.65
N CYS A 136 -45.17 9.30 -15.43
CA CYS A 136 -44.06 9.01 -14.52
C CYS A 136 -43.89 7.49 -14.41
N THR A 137 -42.66 7.02 -14.62
CA THR A 137 -42.27 5.64 -14.39
C THR A 137 -41.36 5.58 -13.18
N GLN A 138 -41.71 4.75 -12.20
CA GLN A 138 -40.87 4.49 -11.04
C GLN A 138 -40.16 3.16 -11.24
N SER A 139 -38.83 3.17 -11.17
CA SER A 139 -37.99 1.97 -11.19
C SER A 139 -37.28 1.86 -9.86
N CYS A 140 -37.28 0.67 -9.26
CA CYS A 140 -36.59 0.39 -8.01
C CYS A 140 -35.58 -0.73 -8.20
N THR A 141 -34.36 -0.52 -7.74
CA THR A 141 -33.32 -1.53 -7.65
C THR A 141 -33.07 -1.87 -6.19
N THR A 142 -33.09 -3.15 -5.87
CA THR A 142 -32.69 -3.66 -4.56
C THR A 142 -31.23 -4.10 -4.61
N SER A 143 -30.47 -3.78 -3.57
CA SER A 143 -29.07 -4.17 -3.42
C SER A 143 -28.76 -4.54 -1.97
N GLU A 144 -27.75 -5.38 -1.77
CA GLU A 144 -27.24 -5.72 -0.44
C GLU A 144 -26.41 -4.54 0.08
N CYS A 145 -26.81 -3.94 1.21
CA CYS A 145 -26.16 -2.75 1.74
C CYS A 145 -25.46 -2.95 3.08
N ASN A 146 -25.79 -4.02 3.81
CA ASN A 146 -25.12 -4.34 5.06
C ASN A 146 -25.07 -5.84 5.30
N CYS A 147 -23.93 -6.47 5.07
CA CYS A 147 -23.71 -7.89 5.25
C CYS A 147 -22.98 -8.17 6.56
N THR A 148 -23.60 -8.97 7.43
CA THR A 148 -23.01 -9.43 8.69
C THR A 148 -22.94 -10.94 8.73
N CYS A 149 -22.01 -11.49 9.50
CA CYS A 149 -21.90 -12.92 9.66
C CYS A 149 -23.00 -13.44 10.59
N CYS A 150 -23.98 -14.15 10.04
CA CYS A 150 -25.11 -14.64 10.83
C CYS A 150 -24.96 -16.08 11.29
N SER A 151 -23.97 -16.80 10.77
CA SER A 151 -23.50 -18.04 11.38
C SER A 151 -21.98 -18.01 11.50
N SER A 152 -21.49 -18.35 12.68
CA SER A 152 -20.07 -18.58 12.97
C SER A 152 -19.97 -19.84 13.84
N THR A 153 -18.87 -20.56 13.72
CA THR A 153 -18.56 -21.68 14.60
C THR A 153 -17.22 -21.43 15.26
N ALA A 154 -17.15 -21.69 16.56
CA ALA A 154 -15.92 -21.56 17.33
C ALA A 154 -14.93 -22.68 17.01
N HIS A 155 -15.38 -23.82 16.47
CA HIS A 155 -14.56 -25.03 16.21
C HIS A 155 -14.42 -25.35 14.72
N LEU A 156 -14.19 -24.32 13.90
CA LEU A 156 -14.10 -24.49 12.47
C LEU A 156 -12.80 -25.21 12.07
N SER A 157 -12.94 -26.22 11.22
CA SER A 157 -11.82 -26.81 10.51
C SER A 157 -11.27 -25.84 9.47
N CYS A 158 -10.04 -25.38 9.66
CA CYS A 158 -9.32 -24.60 8.64
C CYS A 158 -8.05 -25.31 8.22
N SER A 159 -7.66 -25.09 6.97
CA SER A 159 -6.31 -25.41 6.52
C SER A 159 -5.39 -24.21 6.77
N TYR A 160 -4.22 -24.46 7.33
CA TYR A 160 -3.15 -23.47 7.42
C TYR A 160 -2.04 -23.80 6.43
N SER A 161 -1.40 -22.76 5.91
CA SER A 161 -0.19 -22.85 5.09
C SER A 161 0.76 -21.75 5.49
N CYS A 162 1.98 -22.11 5.90
CA CYS A 162 3.02 -21.19 6.32
C CYS A 162 4.21 -21.28 5.35
N PRO A 163 4.08 -20.76 4.12
CA PRO A 163 5.22 -20.64 3.22
C PRO A 163 6.26 -19.64 3.75
N THR A 164 7.46 -19.71 3.16
CA THR A 164 8.49 -18.69 3.34
C THR A 164 8.07 -17.41 2.64
N CYS A 165 8.12 -16.30 3.36
CA CYS A 165 8.07 -14.96 2.83
C CYS A 165 9.44 -14.28 2.94
N TYR A 166 9.68 -13.35 2.02
CA TYR A 166 10.93 -12.64 1.85
C TYR A 166 10.73 -11.16 2.12
N ASN A 167 11.50 -10.64 3.06
CA ASN A 167 11.56 -9.23 3.38
C ASN A 167 13.00 -8.78 3.18
N ASP A 168 13.24 -7.97 2.17
CA ASP A 168 14.59 -7.48 1.90
C ASP A 168 14.88 -6.28 2.79
N VAL A 169 16.08 -6.27 3.33
CA VAL A 169 16.53 -5.24 4.26
C VAL A 169 17.80 -4.61 3.72
N LEU A 170 17.73 -3.30 3.51
CA LEU A 170 18.85 -2.49 3.03
C LEU A 170 19.27 -1.51 4.11
N ASP A 171 20.52 -1.57 4.54
CA ASP A 171 21.11 -0.51 5.36
C ASP A 171 21.69 0.55 4.43
N ILE A 172 21.21 1.77 4.54
CA ILE A 172 21.38 2.83 3.55
C ILE A 172 21.97 4.06 4.21
N SER A 173 22.89 4.72 3.49
CA SER A 173 23.41 6.03 3.84
C SER A 173 23.03 7.05 2.78
N TYR A 174 22.55 8.20 3.20
CA TYR A 174 22.23 9.30 2.28
C TYR A 174 22.53 10.66 2.91
N MET A 175 22.57 11.69 2.08
CA MET A 175 22.80 13.07 2.51
C MET A 175 21.51 13.87 2.37
N THR A 176 21.11 14.55 3.44
CA THR A 176 19.98 15.49 3.43
C THR A 176 20.33 16.76 2.67
N TYR A 177 19.32 17.58 2.34
CA TYR A 177 19.55 18.89 1.69
C TYR A 177 20.39 19.84 2.57
N ARG A 178 20.44 19.61 3.88
CA ARG A 178 21.26 20.38 4.83
C ARG A 178 22.72 19.91 4.88
N GLY A 179 23.06 18.90 4.10
CA GLY A 179 24.38 18.28 4.07
C GLY A 179 24.68 17.33 5.23
N GLN A 180 23.67 16.99 6.03
CA GLN A 180 23.80 15.97 7.08
C GLN A 180 23.71 14.57 6.47
N THR A 181 24.68 13.71 6.78
CA THR A 181 24.63 12.27 6.47
C THR A 181 23.75 11.54 7.48
N VAL A 182 22.85 10.69 6.97
CA VAL A 182 21.93 9.87 7.75
C VAL A 182 22.08 8.43 7.33
N ASN A 183 22.11 7.53 8.31
CA ASN A 183 22.04 6.09 8.08
C ASN A 183 20.69 5.59 8.55
N THR A 184 20.01 4.80 7.72
CA THR A 184 18.71 4.20 8.05
C THR A 184 18.60 2.81 7.46
N THR A 185 17.58 2.07 7.87
CA THR A 185 17.26 0.75 7.36
C THR A 185 15.95 0.82 6.58
N TYR A 186 15.98 0.37 5.32
CA TYR A 186 14.82 0.22 4.46
C TYR A 186 14.37 -1.24 4.43
N HIS A 187 13.06 -1.43 4.37
CA HIS A 187 12.43 -2.75 4.31
C HIS A 187 11.48 -2.80 3.12
N GLU A 188 11.56 -3.87 2.33
CA GLU A 188 10.63 -4.18 1.24
C GLU A 188 10.10 -5.60 1.38
N ASP A 189 8.78 -5.74 1.52
CA ASP A 189 8.13 -7.04 1.65
C ASP A 189 7.68 -7.55 0.27
N PHE A 190 8.26 -8.66 -0.17
CA PHE A 190 7.92 -9.33 -1.42
C PHE A 190 6.92 -10.47 -1.24
N GLY A 191 6.41 -10.68 -0.02
CA GLY A 191 5.56 -11.81 0.31
C GLY A 191 6.27 -13.11 -0.07
N LYS A 192 5.59 -13.97 -0.84
CA LYS A 192 6.12 -15.28 -1.27
C LYS A 192 6.96 -15.22 -2.56
N ASP A 193 7.17 -14.03 -3.12
CA ASP A 193 7.83 -13.84 -4.42
C ASP A 193 9.35 -13.77 -4.28
N THR A 194 9.99 -14.94 -4.40
CA THR A 194 11.45 -15.07 -4.27
C THR A 194 12.20 -14.37 -5.40
N ASP A 195 11.63 -14.38 -6.62
CA ASP A 195 12.28 -13.85 -7.80
C ASP A 195 12.35 -12.31 -7.74
N LYS A 196 11.27 -11.66 -7.29
CA LYS A 196 11.28 -10.21 -7.08
C LYS A 196 12.24 -9.78 -5.98
N SER A 197 12.30 -10.49 -4.85
CA SER A 197 13.26 -10.23 -3.78
C SER A 197 14.71 -10.35 -4.30
N THR A 198 15.00 -11.45 -5.00
CA THR A 198 16.33 -11.67 -5.59
C THR A 198 16.71 -10.57 -6.58
N LEU A 199 15.79 -10.19 -7.47
CA LEU A 199 16.00 -9.12 -8.44
C LEU A 199 16.21 -7.76 -7.74
N PHE A 200 15.44 -7.47 -6.69
CA PHE A 200 15.55 -6.24 -5.92
C PHE A 200 16.93 -6.12 -5.26
N LEU A 201 17.42 -7.18 -4.62
CA LEU A 201 18.77 -7.21 -4.02
C LEU A 201 19.89 -7.13 -5.07
N GLN A 202 19.70 -7.70 -6.26
CA GLN A 202 20.66 -7.56 -7.36
C GLN A 202 20.74 -6.11 -7.85
N GLN A 203 19.59 -5.43 -7.95
CA GLN A 203 19.53 -4.00 -8.33
C GLN A 203 20.11 -3.08 -7.24
N HIS A 204 19.98 -3.48 -5.98
CA HIS A 204 20.41 -2.73 -4.80
C HIS A 204 21.56 -3.42 -4.07
N ALA A 205 22.52 -3.98 -4.80
CA ALA A 205 23.65 -4.69 -4.23
C ALA A 205 24.48 -3.76 -3.31
N LYS A 206 25.20 -4.35 -2.35
CA LYS A 206 26.09 -3.62 -1.45
C LYS A 206 27.04 -2.70 -2.23
N GLY A 207 27.12 -1.44 -1.81
CA GLY A 207 27.93 -0.41 -2.46
C GLY A 207 27.29 0.28 -3.67
N SER A 208 26.13 -0.20 -4.14
CA SER A 208 25.35 0.46 -5.17
C SER A 208 24.86 1.83 -4.70
N VAL A 209 24.65 2.72 -5.67
CA VAL A 209 24.14 4.06 -5.44
C VAL A 209 22.99 4.30 -6.39
N SER A 210 21.82 4.63 -5.85
CA SER A 210 20.62 4.91 -6.63
C SER A 210 19.89 6.15 -6.09
N ALA A 211 19.00 6.69 -6.93
CA ALA A 211 18.11 7.76 -6.50
C ALA A 211 17.07 7.19 -5.53
N CYS A 212 16.81 7.93 -4.46
CA CYS A 212 15.81 7.60 -3.45
C CYS A 212 15.19 8.89 -2.92
N TYR A 213 14.11 8.75 -2.19
CA TYR A 213 13.38 9.86 -1.59
C TYR A 213 13.37 9.65 -0.08
N TYR A 214 13.55 10.71 0.70
CA TYR A 214 13.48 10.64 2.16
C TYR A 214 12.36 11.52 2.70
N ASN A 215 11.80 11.12 3.84
CA ASN A 215 10.81 11.92 4.53
C ASN A 215 11.51 13.04 5.33
N PRO A 216 11.28 14.33 5.03
CA PRO A 216 11.90 15.42 5.78
C PRO A 216 11.36 15.53 7.22
N SER A 217 10.19 14.96 7.50
CA SER A 217 9.60 14.89 8.85
C SER A 217 10.12 13.70 9.66
N ASN A 218 10.58 12.63 8.99
CA ASN A 218 11.17 11.45 9.62
C ASN A 218 12.36 10.93 8.79
N LEU A 219 13.58 11.31 9.17
CA LEU A 219 14.79 10.94 8.41
C LEU A 219 15.10 9.43 8.39
N ASN A 220 14.37 8.61 9.13
CA ASN A 220 14.51 7.17 9.05
C ASN A 220 13.65 6.55 7.93
N GLU A 221 12.72 7.31 7.37
CA GLU A 221 11.85 6.85 6.29
C GLU A 221 12.40 7.24 4.92
N ILE A 222 12.60 6.23 4.08
CA ILE A 222 13.06 6.38 2.71
C ILE A 222 12.23 5.51 1.76
N ALA A 223 12.19 5.90 0.49
CA ALA A 223 11.45 5.22 -0.57
C ALA A 223 12.28 5.22 -1.86
N TYR A 224 12.30 4.09 -2.56
CA TYR A 224 12.90 3.99 -3.90
C TYR A 224 11.93 4.31 -5.03
N ASP A 225 10.63 4.25 -4.75
CA ASP A 225 9.57 4.69 -5.65
C ASP A 225 8.53 5.46 -4.85
N VAL A 226 8.30 6.72 -5.21
CA VAL A 226 7.18 7.51 -4.69
C VAL A 226 6.01 7.30 -5.64
N LYS A 227 5.48 6.07 -5.70
CA LYS A 227 4.11 5.92 -6.19
C LYS A 227 3.27 6.72 -5.22
N PHE A 228 2.66 7.79 -5.73
CA PHE A 228 1.64 8.55 -5.00
C PHE A 228 0.54 7.59 -4.58
N THR A 229 0.71 6.98 -3.43
CA THR A 229 -0.31 6.28 -2.69
C THR A 229 -0.74 7.31 -1.67
N THR A 230 -1.95 7.84 -1.84
CA THR A 230 -2.53 8.91 -1.02
C THR A 230 -2.78 8.50 0.43
N TRP A 231 -2.18 7.41 0.91
CA TRP A 231 -2.44 6.82 2.22
C TRP A 231 -1.18 6.15 2.79
N LYS A 232 -0.55 6.85 3.73
CA LYS A 232 0.02 6.29 4.96
C LYS A 232 -0.37 7.23 6.10
#